data_AF-A0A6B3GWP3-F1
#
_entry.id   AF-A0A6B3GWP3-F1
#
_cell.length_a   1.000
_cell.length_b   1.000
_cell.length_c   1.000
_cell.angle_alpha   90.00
_cell.angle_beta   90.00
_cell.angle_gamma   90.00
#
_symmetry.space_group_name_H-M   'P 1'
#
loop_
_entity.id
_entity.type
_entity.pdbx_description
1 polymer ?
#
loop_
_entity_poly.entity_id
_entity_poly.type
_entity_poly.pdbx_seq_one_letter_code
_entity_poly.pdbx_strand_id
1 'polypeptide(L)'
;MYTEVPELELPDRVLVPWDEGHEERIRLHAPLAELTGEQAHTRTVTFDLPPAVEHEPVLDDRGRTLGRLVRRRARLTGEIRPGIEQLPGPYRVSRLTVTVHNTTDAPAGDRTTALPHSMVGAHLLLA
;
A
#
# COMPACT_ATOMS: atom_id res chain seq x y z
N MET A 1 6.94 15.70 24.16
CA MET A 1 6.44 16.46 23.01
C MET A 1 7.59 16.61 22.03
N TYR A 2 7.39 16.36 20.74
CA TYR A 2 8.40 16.58 19.70
C TYR A 2 7.86 17.63 18.71
N THR A 3 8.76 18.31 18.01
CA THR A 3 8.41 19.21 16.91
C THR A 3 9.06 18.72 15.64
N GLU A 4 8.40 18.94 14.52
CA GLU A 4 9.00 18.72 13.21
C GLU A 4 10.07 19.80 12.96
N VAL A 5 11.16 19.39 12.29
CA VAL A 5 12.30 20.23 11.94
C VAL A 5 12.63 20.03 10.46
N PRO A 6 13.10 21.06 9.75
CA PRO A 6 13.45 20.95 8.33
C PRO A 6 14.65 20.03 8.11
N GLU A 7 15.54 19.94 9.10
CA GLU A 7 16.68 19.04 9.10
C GLU A 7 17.11 18.71 10.53
N LEU A 8 17.73 17.55 10.70
CA LEU A 8 18.39 17.13 11.92
C LEU A 8 19.84 16.75 11.59
N GLU A 9 20.77 17.58 12.03
CA GLU A 9 22.21 17.33 11.86
C GLU A 9 22.69 16.23 12.81
N LEU A 10 23.38 15.25 12.24
CA LEU A 10 24.11 14.21 12.95
C LEU A 10 25.59 14.32 12.59
N PRO A 11 26.51 13.76 13.40
CA PRO A 11 27.94 13.85 13.12
C PRO A 11 28.37 13.29 11.75
N ASP A 12 27.61 12.33 11.20
CA ASP A 12 27.94 11.60 9.97
C ASP A 12 27.01 11.91 8.78
N ARG A 13 25.85 12.54 9.02
CA ARG A 13 24.83 12.80 8.00
C ARG A 13 23.83 13.86 8.44
N VAL A 14 23.05 14.36 7.50
CA VAL A 14 21.89 15.23 7.77
C VAL A 14 20.62 14.47 7.40
N LEU A 15 19.66 14.42 8.32
CA LEU A 15 18.33 13.87 8.04
C LEU A 15 17.39 15.02 7.66
N VAL A 16 16.79 14.95 6.48
CA VAL A 16 15.73 15.86 6.02
C VAL A 16 14.43 15.07 5.87
N PRO A 17 13.23 15.66 6.01
CA PRO A 17 11.96 14.95 5.79
C PRO A 17 11.86 14.32 4.41
N TRP A 18 11.27 13.11 4.33
CA TRP A 18 11.02 12.41 3.08
C TRP A 18 9.72 11.60 3.14
N ASP A 19 9.16 11.34 1.97
CA ASP A 19 8.07 10.38 1.80
C ASP A 19 8.66 9.01 1.43
N GLU A 20 8.14 7.96 2.07
CA GLU A 20 8.54 6.58 1.85
C GLU A 20 7.32 5.76 1.43
N GLY A 21 7.47 4.96 0.38
CA GLY A 21 6.46 3.97 0.01
C GLY A 21 6.48 2.82 1.01
N HIS A 22 5.35 2.53 1.64
CA HIS A 22 5.20 1.37 2.51
C HIS A 22 4.52 0.23 1.75
N GLU A 23 5.12 -0.95 1.79
CA GLU A 23 4.55 -2.14 1.16
C GLU A 23 3.52 -2.80 2.07
N GLU A 24 2.32 -3.03 1.53
CA GLU A 24 1.27 -3.81 2.17
C GLU A 24 0.94 -5.04 1.32
N ARG A 25 0.55 -6.14 1.98
CA ARG A 25 0.27 -7.41 1.29
C ARG A 25 -1.10 -7.94 1.66
N ILE A 26 -2.00 -7.92 0.69
CA ILE A 26 -3.30 -8.58 0.77
C ILE A 26 -3.19 -9.97 0.15
N ARG A 27 -3.55 -11.01 0.90
CA ARG A 27 -3.55 -12.40 0.42
C ARG A 27 -4.94 -12.80 0.00
N LEU A 28 -5.06 -13.29 -1.23
CA LEU A 28 -6.28 -13.86 -1.78
C LEU A 28 -6.12 -15.36 -1.94
N HIS A 29 -7.04 -16.13 -1.36
CA HIS A 29 -7.15 -17.56 -1.59
C HIS A 29 -8.52 -17.84 -2.21
N ALA A 30 -8.53 -18.26 -3.47
CA ALA A 30 -9.75 -18.59 -4.20
C ALA A 30 -9.50 -19.78 -5.13
N PRO A 31 -10.33 -20.85 -5.07
CA PRO A 31 -10.36 -21.88 -6.09
C PRO A 31 -10.65 -21.28 -7.47
N LEU A 32 -9.96 -21.76 -8.51
CA LEU A 32 -10.12 -21.29 -9.88
C LEU A 32 -11.58 -21.32 -10.35
N ALA A 33 -12.32 -22.37 -9.99
CA ALA A 33 -13.72 -22.55 -10.37
C ALA A 33 -14.64 -21.43 -9.84
N GLU A 34 -14.28 -20.82 -8.70
CA GLU A 34 -15.06 -19.72 -8.10
C GLU A 34 -14.81 -18.38 -8.78
N LEU A 35 -13.80 -18.29 -9.64
CA LEU A 35 -13.42 -17.09 -10.38
C LEU A 35 -13.89 -17.12 -11.84
N THR A 36 -14.63 -18.16 -12.24
CA THR A 36 -15.13 -18.37 -13.60
C THR A 36 -16.64 -18.22 -13.69
N GLY A 37 -17.13 -17.80 -14.86
CA GLY A 37 -18.57 -17.69 -15.15
C GLY A 37 -19.25 -16.49 -14.48
N GLU A 38 -20.58 -16.50 -14.48
CA GLU A 38 -21.38 -15.36 -14.01
C GLU A 38 -21.13 -15.02 -12.53
N GLN A 39 -20.74 -15.99 -11.70
CA GLN A 39 -20.51 -15.76 -10.27
C GLN A 39 -19.15 -15.12 -9.95
N ALA A 40 -18.25 -14.94 -10.93
CA ALA A 40 -16.91 -14.39 -10.69
C ALA A 40 -16.94 -12.99 -10.03
N HIS A 41 -17.92 -12.15 -10.38
CA HIS A 41 -18.05 -10.80 -9.82
C HIS A 41 -18.34 -10.79 -8.30
N THR A 42 -18.82 -11.91 -7.74
CA THR A 42 -19.11 -12.04 -6.30
C THR A 42 -17.84 -12.15 -5.45
N ARG A 43 -16.68 -12.34 -6.07
CA ARG A 43 -15.39 -12.52 -5.38
C ARG A 43 -14.57 -11.25 -5.25
N THR A 44 -15.26 -10.12 -5.21
CA THR A 44 -14.65 -8.85 -4.80
C THR A 44 -14.17 -8.97 -3.35
N VAL A 45 -12.87 -8.78 -3.14
CA VAL A 45 -12.28 -8.75 -1.80
C VAL A 45 -11.98 -7.31 -1.43
N THR A 46 -12.64 -6.83 -0.38
CA THR A 46 -12.36 -5.52 0.19
C THR A 46 -11.21 -5.62 1.19
N PHE A 47 -10.46 -4.54 1.32
CA PHE A 47 -9.43 -4.40 2.34
C PHE A 47 -9.52 -3.02 2.99
N ASP A 48 -9.11 -2.98 4.26
CA ASP A 48 -9.06 -1.79 5.09
C ASP A 48 -7.73 -1.79 5.86
N LEU A 49 -6.83 -0.93 5.43
CA LEU A 49 -5.51 -0.74 6.02
C LEU A 49 -5.61 0.47 6.96
N PRO A 50 -5.53 0.29 8.29
CA PRO A 50 -5.72 1.37 9.25
C PRO A 50 -4.58 2.40 9.17
N PRO A 51 -4.82 3.64 9.62
CA PRO A 51 -3.74 4.61 9.74
C PRO A 51 -2.74 4.15 10.80
N ALA A 52 -1.47 4.50 10.62
CA ALA A 52 -0.39 4.11 11.52
C ALA A 52 0.60 5.24 11.74
N VAL A 53 1.19 5.27 12.93
CA VAL A 53 2.30 6.15 13.28
C VAL A 53 3.39 5.33 13.96
N GLU A 54 4.59 5.38 13.40
CA GLU A 54 5.76 4.68 13.91
C GLU A 54 6.83 5.68 14.34
N HIS A 55 7.50 5.35 15.44
CA HIS A 55 8.54 6.17 16.02
C HIS A 55 9.84 5.38 16.12
N GLU A 56 10.90 5.95 15.55
CA GLU A 56 12.25 5.39 15.65
C GLU A 56 13.16 6.45 16.28
N PRO A 57 13.83 6.14 17.40
CA PRO A 57 14.74 7.09 18.04
C PRO A 57 15.98 7.30 17.18
N VAL A 58 16.38 8.55 16.99
CA VAL A 58 17.67 8.91 16.40
C VAL A 58 18.65 9.12 17.54
N LEU A 59 19.70 8.31 17.58
CA LEU A 59 20.68 8.28 18.66
C LEU A 59 22.01 8.88 18.22
N ASP A 60 22.75 9.46 19.17
CA ASP A 60 24.16 9.81 18.98
C ASP A 60 25.09 8.61 19.22
N ASP A 61 26.40 8.84 19.06
CA ASP A 61 27.48 7.88 19.28
C ASP A 61 27.54 7.32 20.72
N ARG A 62 26.91 8.00 21.68
CA ARG A 62 26.81 7.63 23.09
C ARG A 62 25.44 7.01 23.43
N GLY A 63 24.59 6.77 22.43
CA GLY A 63 23.26 6.20 22.61
C GLY A 63 22.22 7.18 23.17
N ARG A 64 22.52 8.48 23.23
CA ARG A 64 21.56 9.50 23.68
C ARG A 64 20.64 9.86 22.52
N THR A 65 19.34 9.98 22.78
CA THR A 65 18.37 10.38 21.77
C THR A 65 18.53 11.86 21.40
N LEU A 66 18.89 12.12 20.14
CA LEU A 66 18.94 13.46 19.55
C LEU A 66 17.60 13.88 18.95
N GLY A 67 16.82 12.92 18.47
CA GLY A 67 15.56 13.17 17.78
C GLY A 67 14.79 11.89 17.52
N ARG A 68 13.83 11.98 16.61
CA ARG A 68 12.96 10.84 16.24
C ARG A 68 12.60 10.92 14.77
N LEU A 69 12.68 9.79 14.08
CA LEU A 69 11.96 9.63 12.83
C LEU A 69 10.50 9.30 13.17
N VAL A 70 9.59 9.97 12.47
CA VAL A 70 8.15 9.78 12.65
C VAL A 70 7.56 9.42 11.28
N ARG A 71 7.23 8.15 11.10
CA ARG A 71 6.60 7.67 9.86
C ARG A 71 5.10 7.64 10.07
N ARG A 72 4.35 8.31 9.19
CA ARG A 72 2.88 8.39 9.25
C ARG A 72 2.31 7.77 8.00
N ARG A 73 1.26 6.96 8.19
CA ARG A 73 0.50 6.34 7.10
C ARG A 73 -0.96 6.69 7.31
N ALA A 74 -1.61 7.20 6.26
CA ALA A 74 -3.04 7.41 6.28
C ALA A 74 -3.76 6.06 6.12
N ARG A 75 -5.05 6.04 6.45
CA ARG A 75 -5.90 4.88 6.17
C ARG A 75 -6.02 4.69 4.66
N LEU A 76 -5.95 3.44 4.20
CA LEU A 76 -6.25 3.07 2.82
C LEU A 76 -7.35 2.02 2.79
N THR A 77 -8.37 2.26 1.99
CA THR A 77 -9.41 1.27 1.68
C THR A 77 -9.40 0.96 0.19
N GLY A 78 -9.76 -0.26 -0.14
CA GLY A 78 -9.85 -0.66 -1.54
C GLY A 78 -10.53 -1.99 -1.72
N GLU A 79 -10.59 -2.40 -2.98
CA GLU A 79 -11.15 -3.67 -3.39
C GLU A 79 -10.30 -4.31 -4.49
N ILE A 80 -10.28 -5.64 -4.49
CA ILE A 80 -9.60 -6.49 -5.45
C ILE A 80 -10.66 -7.31 -6.16
N ARG A 81 -10.70 -7.21 -7.49
CA ARG A 81 -11.68 -7.88 -8.34
C ARG A 81 -10.95 -8.83 -9.30
N PRO A 82 -10.77 -10.10 -8.91
CA PRO A 82 -10.28 -11.13 -9.80
C PRO A 82 -11.39 -11.60 -10.75
N GLY A 83 -11.04 -11.88 -11.99
CA GLY A 83 -11.95 -12.45 -12.98
C GLY A 83 -11.20 -13.33 -13.96
N ILE A 84 -11.79 -14.46 -14.32
CA ILE A 84 -11.20 -15.42 -15.25
C ILE A 84 -12.16 -15.70 -16.39
N GLU A 85 -11.61 -15.63 -17.60
CA GLU A 85 -12.31 -16.03 -18.82
C GLU A 85 -11.49 -17.07 -19.58
N GLN A 86 -12.20 -18.05 -20.14
CA GLN A 86 -11.59 -19.01 -21.05
C GLN A 86 -11.46 -18.37 -22.43
N LEU A 87 -10.28 -18.50 -23.03
CA LEU A 87 -10.03 -17.98 -24.37
C LEU A 87 -10.42 -19.04 -25.41
N PRO A 88 -11.03 -18.64 -26.54
CA PRO A 88 -11.37 -19.57 -27.61
C PRO A 88 -10.10 -20.17 -28.22
N GLY A 89 -10.10 -21.48 -28.45
CA GLY A 89 -8.99 -22.16 -29.12
C GLY A 89 -8.95 -23.67 -28.83
N PRO A 90 -8.05 -24.41 -29.50
CA PRO A 90 -7.89 -25.84 -29.28
C PRO A 90 -7.25 -26.18 -27.93
N TYR A 91 -6.73 -25.18 -27.21
CA TYR A 91 -6.09 -25.32 -25.91
C TYR A 91 -6.93 -24.69 -24.80
N ARG A 92 -6.86 -25.26 -23.60
CA ARG A 92 -7.55 -24.75 -22.41
C ARG A 92 -6.78 -23.58 -21.76
N VAL A 93 -6.67 -22.46 -22.48
CA VAL A 93 -6.05 -21.24 -21.97
C VAL A 93 -7.09 -20.36 -21.31
N SER A 94 -6.74 -19.77 -20.17
CA SER A 94 -7.57 -18.79 -19.46
C SER A 94 -6.82 -17.49 -19.26
N ARG A 95 -7.52 -16.36 -19.39
CA ARG A 95 -7.02 -15.03 -19.02
C ARG A 95 -7.52 -14.69 -17.62
N LEU A 96 -6.58 -14.46 -16.70
CA LEU A 96 -6.85 -13.90 -15.39
C LEU A 96 -6.65 -12.39 -15.45
N THR A 97 -7.68 -11.64 -15.09
CA THR A 97 -7.63 -10.20 -14.89
C THR A 97 -7.83 -9.92 -13.40
N VAL A 98 -6.94 -9.14 -12.80
CA VAL A 98 -7.08 -8.69 -11.41
C VAL A 98 -7.07 -7.18 -11.40
N THR A 99 -8.22 -6.59 -11.06
CA THR A 99 -8.34 -5.13 -10.90
C THR A 99 -8.21 -4.78 -9.42
N VAL A 100 -7.32 -3.84 -9.12
CA VAL A 100 -7.23 -3.22 -7.79
C VAL A 100 -7.83 -1.83 -7.90
N HIS A 101 -8.83 -1.54 -7.09
CA HIS A 101 -9.49 -0.25 -7.05
C HIS A 101 -9.29 0.39 -5.68
N ASN A 102 -8.69 1.58 -5.68
CA ASN A 102 -8.55 2.40 -4.49
C ASN A 102 -9.89 3.09 -4.21
N THR A 103 -10.51 2.76 -3.07
CA THR A 103 -11.80 3.32 -2.63
C THR A 103 -11.64 4.31 -1.49
N THR A 104 -10.41 4.69 -1.16
CA THR A 104 -10.09 5.64 -0.08
C THR A 104 -10.70 7.00 -0.41
N ASP A 105 -11.54 7.50 0.49
CA ASP A 105 -11.97 8.90 0.42
C ASP A 105 -10.79 9.79 0.79
N ALA A 106 -10.45 10.71 -0.11
CA ALA A 106 -9.27 11.55 0.01
C ALA A 106 -9.67 13.01 -0.22
N PRO A 107 -9.12 13.95 0.56
CA PRO A 107 -9.37 15.36 0.33
C PRO A 107 -8.88 15.77 -1.06
N ALA A 108 -9.66 16.60 -1.74
CA ALA A 108 -9.21 17.24 -2.98
C ALA A 108 -8.00 18.14 -2.67
N GLY A 109 -6.95 18.04 -3.47
CA GLY A 109 -5.73 18.79 -3.24
C GLY A 109 -4.68 18.57 -4.32
N ASP A 110 -3.47 19.03 -4.02
CA ASP A 110 -2.31 18.78 -4.85
C ASP A 110 -1.77 17.36 -4.66
N ARG A 111 -0.68 17.06 -5.38
CA ARG A 111 0.00 15.76 -5.28
C ARG A 111 0.38 15.42 -3.84
N THR A 112 0.90 16.37 -3.08
CA THR A 112 1.32 16.17 -1.68
C THR A 112 0.15 15.74 -0.81
N THR A 113 -1.01 16.35 -1.02
CA THR A 113 -2.26 16.01 -0.31
C THR A 113 -2.78 14.62 -0.73
N ALA A 114 -2.64 14.25 -2.00
CA ALA A 114 -3.14 12.98 -2.53
C ALA A 114 -2.25 11.77 -2.21
N LEU A 115 -0.94 11.96 -2.08
CA LEU A 115 0.04 10.87 -1.93
C LEU A 115 -0.24 9.94 -0.74
N PRO A 116 -0.56 10.41 0.48
CA PRO A 116 -0.88 9.53 1.62
C PRO A 116 -2.07 8.60 1.39
N HIS A 117 -2.95 8.95 0.45
CA HIS A 117 -4.16 8.19 0.11
C HIS A 117 -4.02 7.38 -1.19
N SER A 118 -2.82 7.35 -1.78
CA SER A 118 -2.57 6.74 -3.08
C SER A 118 -1.95 5.35 -2.99
N MET A 119 -2.34 4.46 -3.89
CA MET A 119 -1.69 3.16 -4.12
C MET A 119 -0.73 3.31 -5.29
N VAL A 120 0.43 3.92 -5.04
CA VAL A 120 1.39 4.32 -6.09
C VAL A 120 1.95 3.13 -6.89
N GLY A 121 1.87 1.92 -6.34
CA GLY A 121 2.16 0.68 -7.05
C GLY A 121 1.27 -0.48 -6.56
N ALA A 122 0.81 -1.29 -7.50
CA ALA A 122 0.09 -2.54 -7.22
C ALA A 122 0.71 -3.66 -8.06
N HIS A 123 1.20 -4.69 -7.38
CA HIS A 123 1.85 -5.84 -8.01
C HIS A 123 1.08 -7.11 -7.66
N LEU A 124 0.90 -7.98 -8.65
CA LEU A 124 0.30 -9.30 -8.46
C LEU A 124 1.43 -10.34 -8.41
N LEU A 125 1.48 -11.10 -7.32
CA LEU A 125 2.32 -12.29 -7.20
C LEU A 125 1.43 -13.53 -7.24
N LEU A 126 1.77 -14.48 -8.11
CA LEU A 126 1.12 -15.78 -8.20
C LEU A 126 2.05 -16.83 -7.58
N ALA A 127 1.48 -17.73 -6.78
CA ALA A 127 2.20 -18.78 -6.06
C ALA A 127 1.47 -20.11 -6.19
#